data_AF-A0A1I4ABZ7-F1
#
_entry.id   AF-A0A1I4ABZ7-F1
#
_cell.length_a   1.000
_cell.length_b   1.000
_cell.length_c   1.000
_cell.angle_alpha   90.00
_cell.angle_beta   90.00
_cell.angle_gamma   90.00
#
_symmetry.space_group_name_H-M   'P 1'
#
loop_
_entity.id
_entity.type
_entity.pdbx_description
1 polymer ?
#
loop_
_entity_poly.entity_id
_entity_poly.type
_entity_poly.pdbx_seq_one_letter_code
_entity_poly.pdbx_strand_id
1 'polypeptide(L)'
;MWQAMARAGETSDWQAPELARYATGNALTTITRSLYADHFNHVVSKGAPRNNPAVTAVDPPDAPTTIRLSDCGDSTNWLQYKEGTNELVDNSPGGHRRIYAEVKKQADATWKVEQFAVEGLGSC
;
A
#
# COMPACT_ATOMS: atom_id res chain seq x y z
N MET A 1 2.53 -5.91 1.60
CA MET A 1 2.75 -4.46 1.70
C MET A 1 1.51 -3.74 2.22
N TRP A 2 0.38 -3.73 1.50
CA TRP A 2 -0.80 -2.95 1.89
C TRP A 2 -1.30 -3.20 3.33
N GLN A 3 -1.29 -4.45 3.80
CA GLN A 3 -1.65 -4.79 5.17
C GLN A 3 -0.70 -4.20 6.24
N ALA A 4 0.58 -4.00 5.90
CA ALA A 4 1.53 -3.33 6.79
C ALA A 4 1.24 -1.82 6.84
N MET A 5 0.93 -1.21 5.68
CA MET A 5 0.51 0.19 5.63
C MET A 5 -0.81 0.42 6.39
N ALA A 6 -1.77 -0.50 6.30
CA ALA A 6 -3.03 -0.41 7.04
C ALA A 6 -2.81 -0.39 8.56
N ARG A 7 -1.98 -1.31 9.08
CA ARG A 7 -1.61 -1.34 10.51
C ARG A 7 -0.90 -0.08 10.96
N ALA A 8 0.12 0.34 10.21
CA ALA A 8 0.85 1.57 10.49
C ALA A 8 -0.08 2.80 10.47
N GLY A 9 -1.08 2.81 9.58
CA GLY A 9 -2.08 3.86 9.47
C GLY A 9 -2.99 4.00 10.69
N GLU A 10 -3.16 2.97 11.53
CA GLU A 10 -3.98 3.05 12.75
C GLU A 10 -3.43 4.07 13.76
N THR A 11 -2.12 4.34 13.70
CA THR A 11 -1.41 5.34 14.50
C THR A 11 -0.61 6.32 13.66
N SER A 12 -0.80 6.30 12.33
CA SER A 12 -0.01 7.05 11.34
C SER A 12 1.50 6.93 11.54
N ASP A 13 1.98 5.75 11.91
CA ASP A 13 3.41 5.50 12.13
C ASP A 13 4.15 5.33 10.80
N TRP A 14 4.72 6.42 10.30
CA TRP A 14 5.53 6.40 9.06
C TRP A 14 6.89 5.72 9.24
N GLN A 15 7.29 5.40 10.47
CA GLN A 15 8.56 4.74 10.79
C GLN A 15 8.38 3.25 11.10
N ALA A 16 7.15 2.74 11.02
CA ALA A 16 6.81 1.36 11.31
C ALA A 16 7.74 0.38 10.54
N PRO A 17 8.52 -0.45 11.24
CA PRO A 17 9.57 -1.26 10.62
C PRO A 17 9.00 -2.30 9.63
N GLU A 18 7.74 -2.73 9.79
CA GLU A 18 7.08 -3.62 8.84
C GLU A 18 6.91 -3.02 7.44
N LEU A 19 6.92 -1.69 7.28
CA LEU A 19 6.83 -1.05 5.97
C LEU A 19 8.05 -1.46 5.12
N ALA A 20 9.25 -1.34 5.68
CA ALA A 20 10.51 -1.71 5.04
C ALA A 20 10.71 -3.23 4.92
N ARG A 21 9.92 -4.03 5.63
CA ARG A 21 9.88 -5.50 5.46
C ARG A 21 9.28 -5.90 4.12
N TYR A 22 8.28 -5.14 3.62
CA TYR A 22 7.52 -5.51 2.42
C TYR A 22 7.68 -4.56 1.23
N ALA A 23 8.21 -3.35 1.45
CA ALA A 23 8.43 -2.35 0.42
C ALA A 23 9.87 -1.84 0.42
N THR A 24 10.32 -1.38 -0.74
CA THR A 24 11.59 -0.69 -0.94
C THR A 24 11.40 0.42 -1.99
N GLY A 25 12.45 1.19 -2.28
CA GLY A 25 12.46 2.17 -3.36
C GLY A 25 11.29 3.15 -3.32
N ASN A 26 10.65 3.34 -4.48
CA ASN A 26 9.54 4.27 -4.64
C ASN A 26 8.31 3.85 -3.84
N ALA A 27 8.02 2.54 -3.74
CA ALA A 27 6.89 2.05 -2.97
C ALA A 27 7.02 2.41 -1.48
N LEU A 28 8.20 2.17 -0.88
CA LEU A 28 8.45 2.53 0.52
C LEU A 28 8.39 4.05 0.73
N THR A 29 8.96 4.82 -0.20
CA THR A 29 8.93 6.29 -0.13
C THR A 29 7.50 6.83 -0.19
N THR A 30 6.66 6.28 -1.08
CA THR A 30 5.27 6.71 -1.23
C THR A 30 4.45 6.44 0.03
N ILE A 31 4.52 5.21 0.57
CA ILE A 31 3.71 4.86 1.75
C ILE A 31 4.18 5.60 3.02
N THR A 32 5.49 5.77 3.21
CA THR A 32 6.02 6.50 4.38
C THR A 32 5.70 7.99 4.29
N ARG A 33 5.77 8.62 3.10
CA ARG A 33 5.34 10.02 2.92
C ARG A 33 3.84 10.21 3.17
N SER A 34 3.01 9.27 2.73
CA SER A 34 1.57 9.31 3.01
C SER A 34 1.30 9.27 4.51
N LEU A 35 1.92 8.31 5.23
CA LEU A 35 1.75 8.18 6.68
C LEU A 35 2.32 9.39 7.44
N TYR A 36 3.43 9.97 6.96
CA TYR A 36 3.99 11.19 7.55
C TYR A 36 3.04 12.38 7.40
N ALA A 37 2.40 12.52 6.24
CA ALA A 37 1.38 13.55 6.03
C ALA A 37 0.17 13.32 6.94
N ASP A 38 -0.30 12.09 7.09
CA ASP A 38 -1.39 11.76 8.01
C ASP A 38 -1.01 12.10 9.46
N HIS A 39 0.20 11.73 9.92
CA HIS A 39 0.71 12.06 11.24
C HIS A 39 0.76 13.58 11.47
N PHE A 40 1.36 14.33 10.53
CA PHE A 40 1.47 15.78 10.63
C PHE A 40 0.11 16.48 10.71
N ASN A 41 -0.91 15.90 10.08
CA ASN A 41 -2.27 16.45 10.06
C ASN A 41 -3.19 15.87 11.14
N HIS A 42 -2.68 15.08 12.09
CA HIS A 42 -3.49 14.39 13.11
C HIS A 42 -4.62 13.55 12.50
N VAL A 43 -4.28 12.80 11.45
CA VAL A 43 -5.18 11.86 10.77
C VAL A 43 -4.68 10.45 11.05
N VAL A 44 -5.61 9.50 11.22
CA VAL A 44 -5.34 8.05 11.27
C VAL A 44 -6.27 7.32 10.31
N SER A 45 -5.80 6.22 9.74
CA SER A 45 -6.59 5.35 8.87
C SER A 45 -7.06 4.11 9.63
N LYS A 46 -8.36 3.78 9.56
CA LYS A 46 -8.92 2.56 10.19
C LYS A 46 -9.44 1.60 9.12
N GLY A 47 -9.33 0.31 9.41
CA GLY A 47 -9.66 -0.77 8.48
C GLY A 47 -8.46 -1.15 7.61
N ALA A 48 -8.72 -1.90 6.53
CA ALA A 48 -7.67 -2.37 5.64
C ALA A 48 -8.24 -2.60 4.24
N PRO A 49 -7.41 -2.46 3.18
CA PRO A 49 -7.85 -2.78 1.84
C PRO A 49 -8.01 -4.30 1.69
N ARG A 50 -8.89 -4.71 0.78
CA ARG A 50 -8.89 -6.08 0.23
C ARG A 50 -8.11 -6.06 -1.08
N ASN A 51 -7.28 -7.08 -1.27
CA ASN A 51 -6.46 -7.24 -2.47
C ASN A 51 -6.79 -8.58 -3.11
N ASN A 52 -6.79 -8.61 -4.45
CA ASN A 52 -6.88 -9.81 -5.28
C ASN A 52 -5.79 -9.77 -6.39
N PRO A 53 -4.49 -9.83 -6.00
CA PRO A 53 -3.41 -9.68 -6.95
C PRO A 53 -3.22 -10.94 -7.79
N ALA A 54 -2.95 -10.75 -9.08
CA ALA A 54 -2.54 -11.78 -10.01
C ALA A 54 -1.17 -11.44 -10.60
N VAL A 55 -0.32 -12.46 -10.77
CA VAL A 55 0.95 -12.32 -11.48
C VAL A 55 0.68 -12.13 -12.97
N THR A 56 1.23 -11.07 -13.55
CA THR A 56 1.10 -10.77 -14.98
C THR A 56 2.39 -11.04 -15.75
N ALA A 57 3.55 -10.95 -15.10
CA ALA A 57 4.82 -11.32 -15.70
C ALA A 57 5.85 -11.72 -14.64
N VAL A 58 6.81 -12.53 -15.06
CA VAL A 58 7.95 -12.98 -14.26
C VAL A 58 9.21 -12.84 -15.12
N ASP A 59 10.26 -12.24 -14.58
CA ASP A 59 11.48 -11.92 -15.34
C ASP A 59 12.77 -12.07 -14.49
N PRO A 60 13.81 -12.74 -15.00
CA PRO A 60 13.75 -13.70 -16.11
C PRO A 60 12.95 -14.96 -15.71
N PRO A 61 12.36 -15.71 -16.66
CA PRO A 61 11.52 -16.87 -16.35
C PRO A 61 12.22 -17.99 -15.55
N ASP A 62 13.49 -18.28 -15.86
CA ASP A 62 14.23 -19.41 -15.26
C ASP A 62 14.86 -19.07 -13.90
N ALA A 63 15.11 -17.78 -13.63
CA ALA A 63 15.71 -17.31 -12.40
C ALA A 63 15.13 -15.96 -11.99
N PRO A 64 13.84 -15.90 -11.56
CA PRO A 64 13.13 -14.65 -11.37
C PRO A 64 13.81 -13.71 -10.38
N THR A 65 13.97 -12.46 -10.81
CA THR A 65 14.41 -11.33 -9.98
C THR A 65 13.37 -10.22 -9.94
N THR A 66 12.42 -10.24 -10.87
CA THR A 66 11.32 -9.28 -10.99
C THR A 66 10.00 -10.00 -11.22
N ILE A 67 8.95 -9.57 -10.54
CA ILE A 67 7.57 -10.04 -10.72
C ILE A 67 6.68 -8.82 -10.92
N ARG A 68 5.83 -8.86 -11.94
CA ARG A 68 4.79 -7.86 -12.17
C ARG A 68 3.44 -8.40 -11.74
N LEU A 69 2.68 -7.56 -11.06
CA LEU A 69 1.37 -7.88 -10.52
C LEU A 69 0.34 -6.91 -11.09
N SER A 70 -0.88 -7.40 -11.30
CA SER A 70 -2.08 -6.58 -11.41
C SER A 70 -3.04 -6.96 -10.30
N ASP A 71 -3.67 -5.97 -9.67
CA ASP A 71 -4.60 -6.15 -8.56
C ASP A 71 -5.84 -5.28 -8.79
N CYS A 72 -6.99 -5.74 -8.29
CA CYS A 72 -8.16 -4.90 -8.07
C CYS A 72 -8.28 -4.67 -6.56
N GLY A 73 -7.65 -3.60 -6.08
CA GLY A 73 -7.64 -3.24 -4.68
C GLY A 73 -8.94 -2.57 -4.28
N ASP A 74 -9.55 -3.01 -3.19
CA ASP A 74 -10.77 -2.45 -2.61
C ASP A 74 -10.44 -1.73 -1.31
N SER A 75 -10.54 -0.40 -1.32
CA SER A 75 -10.36 0.44 -0.14
C SER A 75 -11.67 0.92 0.48
N THR A 76 -12.83 0.35 0.12
CA THR A 76 -14.17 0.81 0.57
C THR A 76 -14.26 0.97 2.09
N ASN A 77 -13.64 0.04 2.84
CA ASN A 77 -13.67 0.02 4.30
C ASN A 77 -12.35 0.50 4.94
N TRP A 78 -11.50 1.20 4.19
CA TRP A 78 -10.25 1.77 4.67
C TRP A 78 -10.36 3.29 4.62
N LEU A 79 -10.74 3.88 5.75
CA LEU A 79 -11.18 5.28 5.84
C LEU A 79 -10.29 6.08 6.80
N GLN A 80 -10.19 7.39 6.55
CA GLN A 80 -9.40 8.32 7.36
C GLN A 80 -10.26 9.05 8.40
N TYR A 81 -9.72 9.19 9.60
CA TYR A 81 -10.36 9.79 10.77
C TYR A 81 -9.44 10.82 11.41
N LYS A 82 -10.01 11.85 12.05
CA LYS A 82 -9.23 12.70 12.93
C LYS A 82 -8.78 11.90 14.16
N GLU A 83 -7.49 11.97 14.46
CA GLU A 83 -6.84 11.27 15.57
C GLU A 83 -7.57 11.53 16.90
N GLY A 84 -7.73 10.48 17.70
CA GLY A 84 -8.44 10.55 18.99
C GLY A 84 -9.97 10.69 18.88
N THR A 85 -10.55 10.68 17.68
CA THR A 85 -11.99 10.81 17.45
C THR A 85 -12.56 9.68 16.57
N ASN A 86 -13.88 9.74 16.34
CA ASN A 86 -14.58 8.95 15.33
C ASN A 86 -15.11 9.83 14.17
N GLU A 87 -14.59 11.05 14.05
CA GLU A 87 -14.95 11.96 12.95
C GLU A 87 -14.14 11.59 11.70
N LEU A 88 -14.82 11.37 10.58
CA LEU A 88 -14.20 11.13 9.28
C LEU A 88 -13.53 12.41 8.77
N VAL A 89 -12.37 12.26 8.13
CA VAL A 89 -11.67 13.38 7.43
C VAL A 89 -12.44 13.79 6.18
N ASP A 90 -12.97 12.81 5.45
CA ASP A 90 -13.91 13.04 4.36
C ASP A 90 -15.00 11.95 4.35
N ASN A 91 -16.15 12.27 3.73
CA ASN A 91 -17.26 11.33 3.55
C ASN A 91 -17.22 10.63 2.18
N SER A 92 -16.06 10.64 1.49
CA SER A 92 -15.90 9.96 0.21
C SER A 92 -15.47 8.53 0.49
N PRO A 93 -16.31 7.52 0.22
CA PRO A 93 -15.88 6.15 0.43
C PRO A 93 -14.66 5.86 -0.47
N GLY A 94 -13.78 5.00 0.05
CA GLY A 94 -12.83 4.31 -0.82
C GLY A 94 -13.57 3.44 -1.84
N GLY A 95 -12.84 2.62 -2.58
CA GLY A 95 -13.47 1.69 -3.49
C GLY A 95 -12.46 0.90 -4.30
N HIS A 96 -12.96 0.28 -5.35
CA HIS A 96 -12.15 -0.54 -6.24
C HIS A 96 -11.25 0.33 -7.11
N ARG A 97 -9.97 -0.05 -7.18
CA ARG A 97 -8.95 0.59 -8.02
C ARG A 97 -8.05 -0.48 -8.60
N ARG A 98 -7.79 -0.38 -9.91
CA ARG A 98 -6.73 -1.13 -10.58
C ARG A 98 -5.40 -0.69 -10.02
N ILE A 99 -4.56 -1.67 -9.68
CA ILE A 99 -3.20 -1.45 -9.21
C ILE A 99 -2.26 -2.28 -10.08
N TYR A 100 -1.16 -1.69 -10.50
CA TYR A 100 -0.01 -2.42 -11.06
C TYR A 100 1.16 -2.29 -10.09
N ALA A 101 1.88 -3.37 -9.87
CA ALA A 101 3.05 -3.36 -8.99
C ALA A 101 4.20 -4.14 -9.59
N GLU A 102 5.42 -3.69 -9.30
CA GLU A 102 6.65 -4.44 -9.56
C GLU A 102 7.28 -4.83 -8.23
N VAL A 103 7.56 -6.12 -8.09
CA VAL A 103 8.20 -6.73 -6.94
C VAL A 103 9.58 -7.20 -7.37
N LYS A 104 10.61 -6.81 -6.62
CA LYS A 104 11.99 -7.22 -6.91
C LYS A 104 12.57 -8.07 -5.79
N LYS A 105 13.38 -9.04 -6.21
CA LYS A 105 14.21 -9.84 -5.31
C LYS A 105 15.38 -8.99 -4.82
N GLN A 106 15.55 -8.94 -3.51
CA GLN A 106 16.60 -8.18 -2.83
C GLN A 106 17.87 -9.03 -2.68
N ALA A 107 18.98 -8.40 -2.26
CA ALA A 107 20.25 -9.08 -2.05
C ALA A 107 20.19 -10.18 -0.97
N ASP A 108 19.31 -10.02 0.04
CA ASP A 108 19.02 -11.03 1.07
C ASP A 108 18.01 -12.11 0.61
N ALA A 109 17.73 -12.16 -0.69
CA ALA A 109 16.76 -13.03 -1.35
C ALA A 109 15.28 -12.81 -0.96
N THR A 110 14.96 -11.79 -0.15
CA THR A 110 13.56 -11.41 0.10
C THR A 110 12.93 -10.74 -1.11
N TRP A 111 11.60 -10.77 -1.20
CA TRP A 111 10.85 -10.06 -2.24
C TRP A 111 10.16 -8.85 -1.65
N LYS A 112 10.37 -7.69 -2.26
CA LYS A 112 9.77 -6.43 -1.83
C LYS A 112 9.13 -5.71 -3.00
N VAL A 113 8.01 -5.05 -2.75
CA VAL A 113 7.40 -4.14 -3.72
C VAL A 113 8.34 -2.95 -3.88
N GLU A 114 8.82 -2.71 -5.09
CA GLU A 114 9.73 -1.59 -5.39
C GLU A 114 8.96 -0.37 -5.90
N GLN A 115 7.90 -0.61 -6.67
CA GLN A 115 7.04 0.44 -7.21
C GLN A 115 5.63 -0.08 -7.47
N PHE A 116 4.67 0.84 -7.48
CA PHE A 116 3.28 0.56 -7.84
C PHE A 116 2.63 1.80 -8.46
N ALA A 117 1.57 1.59 -9.22
CA ALA A 117 0.67 2.61 -9.72
C ALA A 117 -0.76 2.24 -9.34
N VAL A 118 -1.52 3.20 -8.82
CA VAL A 118 -2.93 3.06 -8.47
C VAL A 118 -3.73 3.92 -9.44
N GLU A 119 -4.65 3.31 -10.18
CA GLU A 119 -5.52 4.04 -11.11
C GLU A 119 -6.71 4.71 -10.38
N GLY A 120 -7.55 5.40 -11.14
CA GLY A 120 -8.74 6.08 -10.61
C GLY A 120 -9.74 5.14 -9.95
N LEU A 121 -10.60 5.70 -9.09
CA LEU A 121 -11.71 4.99 -8.46
C LEU A 121 -12.64 4.38 -9.52
N GLY A 122 -13.02 3.11 -9.36
CA GLY A 122 -13.88 2.37 -10.29
C GLY A 122 -13.20 1.86 -11.57
N SER A 123 -11.87 1.87 -11.63
CA SER A 123 -11.08 1.30 -12.75
C SER A 123 -11.11 -0.23 -12.81
N CYS A 124 -11.55 -0.83 -11.72
CA CYS A 124 -12.15 -2.15 -11.59
C CYS A 124 -13.26 -1.99 -10.53
#